data_AF-A0A2A2LKP9-F1
#
_entry.id   AF-A0A2A2LKP9-F1
#
_cell.length_a   1.000
_cell.length_b   1.000
_cell.length_c   1.000
_cell.angle_alpha   90.00
_cell.angle_beta   90.00
_cell.angle_gamma   90.00
#
_symmetry.space_group_name_H-M   'P 1'
#
loop_
_entity.id
_entity.type
_entity.pdbx_description
1 polymer ?
#
loop_
_entity_poly.entity_id
_entity_poly.type
_entity_poly.pdbx_seq_one_letter_code
_entity_poly.pdbx_strand_id
1 'polypeptide(L)'
;MPCSFVIHTGNLNEMEKSGIYTPQAESENKYSHSNDTKTTLKIFLSSIRPKYVESAFKAVLDSINESFISTLIIDFPKDECDSLEDDEWLKRVRPIWSVLEDLVDEGKVLALGAADLGVDRLRLLVESTERHPPKVNHFSIDGCCTVPPELVEYAKSHDIQLLTHNDARIRTDDDATLKQTVQSITKSDLTNYERIWTAR
;
A
#
# COMPACT_ATOMS: atom_id res chain seq x y z
N MET A 1 22.28 -12.72 -10.64
CA MET A 1 22.17 -13.26 -9.27
C MET A 1 20.69 -13.52 -9.02
N PRO A 2 20.29 -14.74 -8.65
CA PRO A 2 18.89 -15.13 -8.71
C PRO A 2 18.10 -14.50 -7.55
N CYS A 3 16.91 -14.05 -7.91
CA CYS A 3 15.92 -13.43 -7.04
C CYS A 3 15.41 -14.49 -6.05
N SER A 4 15.69 -14.30 -4.77
CA SER A 4 15.15 -15.17 -3.71
C SER A 4 13.71 -14.76 -3.42
N PHE A 5 12.75 -15.34 -4.14
CA PHE A 5 11.38 -15.41 -3.65
C PHE A 5 11.35 -16.40 -2.48
N VAL A 6 11.04 -15.90 -1.30
CA VAL A 6 10.91 -16.72 -0.10
C VAL A 6 9.45 -17.12 0.02
N ILE A 7 9.12 -18.33 -0.42
CA ILE A 7 7.84 -18.99 -0.11
C ILE A 7 8.01 -19.67 1.24
N HIS A 8 7.31 -19.19 2.27
CA HIS A 8 7.16 -19.93 3.53
C HIS A 8 5.98 -20.89 3.41
N THR A 9 6.27 -22.18 3.22
CA THR A 9 5.37 -23.27 3.60
C THR A 9 5.88 -23.81 4.94
N GLY A 10 5.25 -23.40 6.05
CA GLY A 10 5.75 -23.68 7.40
C GLY A 10 4.61 -23.93 8.38
N ASN A 11 4.75 -25.03 9.12
CA ASN A 11 3.78 -25.69 10.01
C ASN A 11 3.31 -24.79 11.18
N LEU A 12 2.05 -24.96 11.60
CA LEU A 12 1.25 -24.07 12.47
C LEU A 12 1.76 -23.79 13.89
N ASN A 13 2.91 -24.31 14.32
CA ASN A 13 3.30 -24.32 15.74
C ASN A 13 4.56 -23.52 16.10
N GLU A 14 5.13 -22.70 15.21
CA GLU A 14 6.32 -21.88 15.53
C GLU A 14 6.12 -20.35 15.44
N MET A 15 4.90 -19.85 15.16
CA MET A 15 4.68 -18.41 14.89
C MET A 15 4.44 -17.52 16.14
N GLU A 16 4.41 -18.06 17.37
CA GLU A 16 4.12 -17.26 18.57
C GLU A 16 5.31 -16.42 19.09
N LYS A 17 6.48 -16.42 18.44
CA LYS A 17 7.66 -15.67 18.89
C LYS A 17 8.02 -14.41 18.10
N SER A 18 7.32 -14.09 17.00
CA SER A 18 7.72 -12.97 16.12
C SER A 18 6.81 -11.73 16.15
N GLY A 19 5.75 -11.70 16.97
CA GLY A 19 4.86 -10.53 17.08
C GLY A 19 4.08 -10.22 15.80
N ILE A 20 4.02 -11.14 14.84
CA ILE A 20 3.25 -11.01 13.60
C ILE A 20 1.81 -11.40 13.89
N TYR A 21 0.93 -10.41 14.06
CA TYR A 21 -0.51 -10.65 14.12
C TYR A 21 -1.06 -10.80 12.69
N THR A 22 -1.60 -11.98 12.38
CA THR A 22 -2.36 -12.23 11.15
C THR A 22 -3.80 -12.50 11.55
N PRO A 23 -4.76 -11.63 11.22
CA PRO A 23 -6.16 -11.91 11.51
C PRO A 23 -6.68 -13.08 10.66
N GLN A 24 -7.52 -13.94 11.27
CA GLN A 24 -8.25 -14.98 10.55
C GLN A 24 -9.51 -14.37 9.94
N ALA A 25 -9.51 -14.20 8.62
CA ALA A 25 -10.73 -13.89 7.89
C ALA A 25 -11.54 -15.17 7.68
N GLU A 26 -12.60 -15.38 8.47
CA GLU A 26 -13.71 -16.23 8.04
C GLU A 26 -14.59 -15.40 7.10
N SER A 27 -14.40 -15.54 5.80
CA SER A 27 -15.36 -15.07 4.80
C SER A 27 -15.92 -16.26 4.03
N GLU A 28 -17.25 -16.41 4.09
CA GLU A 28 -17.99 -17.35 3.26
C GLU A 28 -17.70 -17.05 1.78
N ASN A 29 -16.98 -17.97 1.15
CA ASN A 29 -16.37 -17.77 -0.15
C ASN A 29 -17.43 -17.79 -1.27
N LYS A 30 -17.84 -16.63 -1.76
CA LYS A 30 -18.71 -16.47 -2.96
C LYS A 30 -17.94 -16.20 -4.26
N TYR A 31 -16.61 -16.20 -4.24
CA TYR A 31 -15.81 -15.97 -5.44
C TYR A 31 -14.88 -17.17 -5.67
N SER A 32 -15.36 -18.14 -6.46
CA SER A 32 -14.54 -19.26 -6.90
C SER A 32 -13.57 -18.80 -8.00
N HIS A 33 -12.43 -18.23 -7.61
CA HIS A 33 -11.30 -18.04 -8.51
C HIS A 33 -10.17 -18.98 -8.11
N SER A 34 -10.03 -20.02 -8.94
CA SER A 34 -8.95 -21.00 -8.94
C SER A 34 -7.66 -20.31 -9.43
N ASN A 35 -6.92 -19.72 -8.49
CA ASN A 35 -5.45 -19.69 -8.44
C ASN A 35 -5.07 -19.02 -7.10
N ASP A 36 -4.31 -19.73 -6.27
CA ASP A 36 -3.92 -19.38 -4.89
C ASP A 36 -3.01 -18.13 -4.76
N THR A 37 -2.90 -17.30 -5.80
CA THR A 37 -2.02 -16.14 -5.83
C THR A 37 -2.74 -14.91 -5.30
N LYS A 38 -2.45 -14.54 -4.04
CA LYS A 38 -2.85 -13.26 -3.46
C LYS A 38 -1.98 -12.14 -4.05
N THR A 39 -2.53 -11.35 -4.96
CA THR A 39 -1.83 -10.20 -5.57
C THR A 39 -1.95 -8.98 -4.66
N THR A 40 -0.82 -8.47 -4.19
CA THR A 40 -0.74 -7.21 -3.45
C THR A 40 -0.12 -6.15 -4.34
N LEU A 41 -0.79 -5.00 -4.47
CA LEU A 41 -0.30 -3.84 -5.18
C LEU A 41 -0.01 -2.73 -4.18
N LYS A 42 1.22 -2.18 -4.17
CA LYS A 42 1.57 -0.97 -3.41
C LYS A 42 1.76 0.19 -4.37
N ILE A 43 0.96 1.25 -4.23
CA ILE A 43 1.08 2.49 -5.01
C ILE A 43 1.76 3.55 -4.14
N PHE A 44 2.87 4.09 -4.65
CA PHE A 44 3.61 5.21 -4.07
C PHE A 44 3.18 6.49 -4.76
N LEU A 45 2.52 7.39 -4.03
CA LEU A 45 2.05 8.66 -4.54
C LEU A 45 3.15 9.73 -4.45
N SER A 46 3.28 10.56 -5.49
CA SER A 46 4.17 11.73 -5.43
C SER A 46 3.49 12.95 -4.80
N SER A 47 2.16 13.01 -4.80
CA SER A 47 1.35 14.07 -4.17
C SER A 47 -0.03 13.53 -3.79
N ILE A 48 -0.69 14.17 -2.81
CA ILE A 48 -2.01 13.77 -2.29
C ILE A 48 -3.09 14.14 -3.32
N ARG A 49 -3.27 13.29 -4.34
CA ARG A 49 -4.21 13.51 -5.45
C ARG A 49 -4.97 12.22 -5.82
N PRO A 50 -6.32 12.20 -5.76
CA PRO A 50 -7.11 11.01 -6.06
C PRO A 50 -6.87 10.46 -7.47
N LYS A 51 -6.75 11.35 -8.47
CA LYS A 51 -6.44 10.98 -9.87
C LYS A 51 -5.16 10.16 -10.05
N TYR A 52 -4.20 10.25 -9.13
CA TYR A 52 -2.95 9.48 -9.22
C TYR A 52 -3.18 8.02 -8.85
N VAL A 53 -4.10 7.74 -7.92
CA VAL A 53 -4.53 6.36 -7.61
C VAL A 53 -5.22 5.73 -8.81
N GLU A 54 -6.20 6.41 -9.39
CA GLU A 54 -6.94 5.90 -10.55
C GLU A 54 -6.00 5.60 -11.72
N SER A 55 -5.09 6.54 -12.02
CA SER A 55 -4.10 6.39 -13.09
C SER A 55 -3.16 5.21 -12.84
N ALA A 56 -2.64 5.08 -11.62
CA ALA A 56 -1.73 3.99 -11.24
C ALA A 56 -2.43 2.63 -11.29
N PHE A 57 -3.60 2.54 -10.66
CA PHE A 57 -4.38 1.32 -10.59
C PHE A 57 -4.76 0.81 -11.98
N LYS A 58 -5.28 1.70 -12.85
CA LYS A 58 -5.61 1.35 -14.23
C LYS A 58 -4.39 0.84 -14.99
N ALA A 59 -3.26 1.56 -14.92
CA ALA A 59 -2.05 1.19 -15.65
C ALA A 59 -1.51 -0.18 -15.21
N VAL A 60 -1.59 -0.50 -13.91
CA VAL A 60 -1.15 -1.79 -13.39
C VAL A 60 -2.07 -2.91 -13.84
N LEU A 61 -3.38 -2.79 -13.69
CA LEU A 61 -4.35 -3.80 -14.15
C LEU A 61 -4.18 -4.11 -15.64
N ASP A 62 -4.06 -3.07 -16.48
CA ASP A 62 -3.81 -3.23 -17.91
C ASP A 62 -2.50 -4.01 -18.18
N SER A 63 -1.47 -3.84 -17.35
CA SER A 63 -0.16 -4.47 -17.53
C SER A 63 -0.08 -5.93 -17.08
N ILE A 64 -0.80 -6.29 -16.01
CA ILE A 64 -0.78 -7.65 -15.45
C ILE A 64 -1.91 -8.54 -15.99
N ASN A 65 -2.81 -7.97 -16.79
CA ASN A 65 -3.97 -8.64 -17.38
C ASN A 65 -4.85 -9.34 -16.30
N GLU A 66 -4.93 -8.72 -15.12
CA GLU A 66 -5.79 -9.16 -14.02
C GLU A 66 -7.05 -8.30 -13.98
N SER A 67 -8.15 -8.93 -13.55
CA SER A 67 -9.43 -8.23 -13.38
C SER A 67 -9.60 -7.59 -12.00
N PHE A 68 -8.80 -8.01 -11.02
CA PHE A 68 -8.85 -7.52 -9.65
C PHE A 68 -7.48 -7.64 -8.95
N ILE A 69 -7.35 -6.94 -7.82
CA ILE A 69 -6.20 -6.99 -6.91
C ILE A 69 -6.69 -7.47 -5.54
N SER A 70 -5.97 -8.41 -4.92
CA SER A 70 -6.35 -8.92 -3.59
C SER A 70 -6.15 -7.86 -2.50
N THR A 71 -5.05 -7.12 -2.54
CA THR A 71 -4.77 -6.07 -1.54
C THR A 71 -4.13 -4.86 -2.19
N LEU A 72 -4.75 -3.69 -2.02
CA LEU A 72 -4.21 -2.42 -2.51
C LEU A 72 -3.70 -1.59 -1.34
N ILE A 73 -2.41 -1.29 -1.32
CA ILE A 73 -1.73 -0.50 -0.28
C ILE A 73 -1.35 0.86 -0.85
N ILE A 74 -1.79 1.94 -0.21
CA ILE A 74 -1.39 3.31 -0.57
C ILE A 74 -0.26 3.81 0.33
N ASP A 75 0.83 4.24 -0.30
CA ASP A 75 1.96 4.92 0.34
C ASP A 75 1.89 6.42 0.00
N PHE A 76 1.57 7.20 1.03
CA PHE A 76 1.34 8.64 0.91
C PHE A 76 2.67 9.41 0.77
N PRO A 77 2.67 10.57 0.10
CA PRO A 77 3.88 11.36 -0.09
C PRO A 77 4.37 11.96 1.23
N LYS A 78 5.33 11.31 1.91
CA LYS A 78 5.87 11.76 3.20
C LYS A 78 6.25 13.25 3.23
N ASP A 79 6.95 13.74 2.20
CA ASP A 79 7.36 15.15 2.13
C ASP A 79 6.17 16.13 2.18
N GLU A 80 5.02 15.75 1.60
CA GLU A 80 3.79 16.55 1.70
C GLU A 80 3.10 16.28 3.05
N CYS A 81 2.94 15.02 3.45
CA CYS A 81 2.19 14.62 4.64
C CYS A 81 2.83 15.04 5.98
N ASP A 82 4.15 15.02 6.09
CA ASP A 82 4.88 15.34 7.34
C ASP A 82 4.81 16.83 7.67
N SER A 83 4.46 17.67 6.69
CA SER A 83 4.25 19.11 6.87
C SER A 83 2.82 19.49 7.29
N LEU A 84 1.89 18.53 7.33
CA LEU A 84 0.49 18.75 7.60
C LEU A 84 0.14 18.39 9.05
N GLU A 85 -0.65 19.23 9.70
CA GLU A 85 -1.37 18.85 10.91
C GLU A 85 -2.39 17.75 10.59
N ASP A 86 -2.75 16.96 11.60
CA ASP A 86 -3.54 15.74 11.42
C ASP A 86 -4.94 15.98 10.81
N ASP A 87 -5.62 17.05 11.18
CA ASP A 87 -6.92 17.43 10.60
C ASP A 87 -6.79 17.82 9.12
N GLU A 88 -5.72 18.53 8.75
CA GLU A 88 -5.46 18.90 7.36
C GLU A 88 -5.06 17.68 6.53
N TRP A 89 -4.18 16.84 7.07
CA TRP A 89 -3.79 15.58 6.48
C TRP A 89 -5.03 14.72 6.16
N LEU A 90 -5.92 14.54 7.15
CA LEU A 90 -7.14 13.76 7.00
C LEU A 90 -8.05 14.35 5.91
N LYS A 91 -8.23 15.67 5.90
CA LYS A 91 -9.04 16.37 4.89
C LYS A 91 -8.52 16.12 3.46
N ARG A 92 -7.21 16.05 3.27
CA ARG A 92 -6.60 15.79 1.96
C ARG A 92 -6.61 14.30 1.58
N VAL A 93 -6.50 13.40 2.56
CA VAL A 93 -6.48 11.94 2.33
C VAL A 93 -7.88 11.37 2.11
N ARG A 94 -8.92 11.92 2.73
CA ARG A 94 -10.31 11.43 2.56
C ARG A 94 -10.75 11.29 1.10
N PRO A 95 -10.52 12.26 0.19
CA PRO A 95 -10.82 12.09 -1.23
C PRO A 95 -10.07 10.94 -1.91
N ILE A 96 -8.84 10.65 -1.48
CA ILE A 96 -8.09 9.48 -1.97
C ILE A 96 -8.76 8.21 -1.48
N TRP A 97 -9.08 8.15 -0.19
CA TRP A 97 -9.68 6.95 0.38
C TRP A 97 -11.05 6.65 -0.21
N SER A 98 -11.86 7.67 -0.51
CA SER A 98 -13.14 7.51 -1.21
C SER A 98 -12.99 6.78 -2.55
N VAL A 99 -11.94 7.12 -3.33
CA VAL A 99 -11.65 6.41 -4.60
C VAL A 99 -11.27 4.95 -4.35
N LEU A 100 -10.52 4.67 -3.28
CA LEU A 100 -10.15 3.29 -2.93
C LEU A 100 -11.38 2.47 -2.54
N GLU A 101 -12.29 3.05 -1.75
CA GLU A 101 -13.55 2.40 -1.39
C GLU A 101 -14.41 2.11 -2.62
N ASP A 102 -14.45 3.02 -3.60
CA ASP A 102 -15.18 2.81 -4.86
C ASP A 102 -14.58 1.62 -5.65
N LEU A 103 -13.26 1.44 -5.63
CA LEU A 103 -12.62 0.26 -6.25
C LEU A 103 -13.01 -1.06 -5.57
N VAL A 104 -13.30 -1.04 -4.27
CA VAL A 104 -13.78 -2.22 -3.53
C VAL A 104 -15.25 -2.49 -3.89
N ASP A 105 -16.08 -1.45 -3.93
CA ASP A 105 -17.50 -1.57 -4.31
C ASP A 105 -17.66 -2.08 -5.76
N GLU A 106 -16.74 -1.71 -6.65
CA GLU A 106 -16.67 -2.21 -8.02
C GLU A 106 -16.12 -3.65 -8.14
N GLY A 107 -15.68 -4.26 -7.03
CA GLY A 107 -15.10 -5.60 -7.02
C GLY A 107 -13.69 -5.70 -7.63
N LYS A 108 -13.03 -4.56 -7.85
CA LYS A 108 -11.67 -4.51 -8.42
C LYS A 108 -10.59 -4.69 -7.36
N VAL A 109 -10.92 -4.45 -6.09
CA VAL A 109 -10.02 -4.63 -4.95
C VAL A 109 -10.73 -5.37 -3.84
N LEU A 110 -10.07 -6.36 -3.23
CA LEU A 110 -10.68 -7.14 -2.12
C LEU A 110 -10.38 -6.55 -0.73
N ALA A 111 -9.21 -5.94 -0.54
CA ALA A 111 -8.80 -5.34 0.73
C ALA A 111 -7.96 -4.08 0.51
N LEU A 112 -8.14 -3.10 1.39
CA LEU A 112 -7.39 -1.85 1.38
C LEU A 112 -6.33 -1.82 2.47
N GLY A 113 -5.24 -1.12 2.20
CA GLY A 113 -4.19 -0.86 3.16
C GLY A 113 -3.57 0.52 2.98
N ALA A 114 -2.93 0.98 4.04
CA ALA A 114 -2.06 2.15 4.04
C ALA A 114 -0.63 1.72 4.34
N ALA A 115 0.35 2.55 4.01
CA ALA A 115 1.73 2.35 4.41
C ALA A 115 2.18 3.44 5.38
N ASP A 116 3.10 3.07 6.28
CA ASP A 116 3.84 3.98 7.15
C ASP A 116 3.00 4.93 8.02
N LEU A 117 1.77 4.54 8.36
CA LEU A 117 0.96 5.33 9.30
C LEU A 117 1.35 4.98 10.74
N GLY A 118 1.68 6.02 11.51
CA GLY A 118 1.70 5.94 12.97
C GLY A 118 0.30 5.74 13.56
N VAL A 119 0.23 5.42 14.86
CA VAL A 119 -1.04 5.06 15.52
C VAL A 119 -2.11 6.15 15.42
N ASP A 120 -1.75 7.42 15.57
CA ASP A 120 -2.72 8.52 15.55
C ASP A 120 -3.33 8.73 14.15
N ARG A 121 -2.52 8.77 13.10
CA ARG A 121 -3.01 8.90 11.72
C ARG A 121 -3.74 7.63 11.24
N LEU A 122 -3.32 6.45 11.68
CA LEU A 122 -4.05 5.21 11.42
C LEU A 122 -5.43 5.27 12.09
N ARG A 123 -5.51 5.74 13.34
CA ARG A 123 -6.76 5.92 14.08
C ARG A 123 -7.69 6.88 13.37
N LEU A 124 -7.20 8.06 13.02
CA LEU A 124 -7.96 9.07 12.27
C LEU A 124 -8.50 8.53 10.95
N LEU A 125 -7.68 7.78 10.20
CA LEU A 125 -8.11 7.18 8.96
C LEU A 125 -9.23 6.18 9.20
N VAL A 126 -9.04 5.21 10.10
CA VAL A 126 -10.04 4.17 10.44
C VAL A 126 -11.36 4.80 10.89
N GLU A 127 -11.32 5.77 11.80
CA GLU A 127 -12.52 6.44 12.32
C GLU A 127 -13.24 7.29 11.26
N SER A 128 -12.52 7.75 10.24
CA SER A 128 -13.09 8.55 9.15
C SER A 128 -13.71 7.75 8.01
N THR A 129 -13.49 6.43 7.99
CA THR A 129 -13.86 5.54 6.88
C THR A 129 -15.03 4.65 7.27
N GLU A 130 -16.15 4.81 6.57
CA GLU A 130 -17.40 4.11 6.90
C GLU A 130 -17.60 2.83 6.09
N ARG A 131 -17.19 2.79 4.81
CA ARG A 131 -17.47 1.64 3.94
C ARG A 131 -16.37 0.59 4.02
N HIS A 132 -15.12 0.99 3.76
CA HIS A 132 -14.00 0.06 3.70
C HIS A 132 -12.78 0.63 4.43
N PRO A 133 -12.65 0.40 5.75
CA PRO A 133 -11.47 0.83 6.52
C PRO A 133 -10.21 0.06 6.11
N PRO A 134 -9.01 0.60 6.35
CA PRO A 134 -7.76 -0.11 6.07
C PRO A 134 -7.70 -1.42 6.86
N LYS A 135 -7.40 -2.51 6.15
CA LYS A 135 -7.16 -3.86 6.71
C LYS A 135 -5.67 -4.19 6.82
N VAL A 136 -4.81 -3.38 6.22
CA VAL A 136 -3.36 -3.52 6.28
C VAL A 136 -2.73 -2.17 6.62
N ASN A 137 -1.76 -2.15 7.52
CA ASN A 137 -0.78 -1.07 7.64
C ASN A 137 0.62 -1.64 7.37
N HIS A 138 1.19 -1.27 6.24
CA HIS A 138 2.49 -1.73 5.78
C HIS A 138 3.58 -0.77 6.29
N PHE A 139 4.14 -1.09 7.45
CA PHE A 139 4.93 -0.21 8.28
C PHE A 139 6.44 -0.43 8.09
N SER A 140 7.17 0.65 7.83
CA SER A 140 8.62 0.64 7.71
C SER A 140 9.28 0.48 9.08
N ILE A 141 10.22 -0.45 9.17
CA ILE A 141 11.10 -0.67 10.33
C ILE A 141 12.52 -0.13 10.07
N ASP A 142 12.66 0.78 9.10
CA ASP A 142 13.92 1.44 8.79
C ASP A 142 14.42 2.23 10.02
N GLY A 143 15.62 1.91 10.51
CA GLY A 143 16.24 2.55 11.68
C GLY A 143 15.82 2.00 13.06
N CYS A 144 14.82 1.11 13.18
CA CYS A 144 14.43 0.50 14.46
C CYS A 144 13.75 -0.86 14.25
N CYS A 145 14.24 -1.92 14.91
CA CYS A 145 13.78 -3.31 14.68
C CYS A 145 12.42 -3.67 15.30
N THR A 146 11.69 -2.71 15.87
CA THR A 146 10.44 -2.98 16.60
C THR A 146 9.35 -1.99 16.23
N VAL A 147 8.17 -2.52 15.91
CA VAL A 147 6.95 -1.73 15.73
C VAL A 147 6.51 -1.17 17.09
N PRO A 148 6.07 0.10 17.17
CA PRO A 148 5.61 0.69 18.44
C PRO A 148 4.48 -0.14 19.09
N PRO A 149 4.55 -0.45 20.40
CA PRO A 149 3.55 -1.28 21.08
C PRO A 149 2.12 -0.76 20.96
N GLU A 150 1.93 0.56 21.03
CA GLU A 150 0.61 1.19 20.88
C GLU A 150 0.01 0.94 19.49
N LEU A 151 0.84 0.97 18.44
CA LEU A 151 0.41 0.65 17.08
C LEU A 151 0.00 -0.82 16.95
N VAL A 152 0.74 -1.74 17.61
CA VAL A 152 0.41 -3.17 17.64
C VAL A 152 -0.93 -3.41 18.33
N GLU A 153 -1.15 -2.80 19.48
CA GLU A 153 -2.39 -2.93 20.25
C GLU A 153 -3.60 -2.36 19.49
N TYR A 154 -3.43 -1.17 18.88
CA TYR A 154 -4.46 -0.56 18.07
C TYR A 154 -4.81 -1.41 16.84
N ALA A 155 -3.80 -1.86 16.09
CA ALA A 155 -4.02 -2.69 14.90
C ALA A 155 -4.70 -4.01 15.25
N LYS A 156 -4.30 -4.67 16.35
CA LYS A 156 -4.93 -5.89 16.82
C LYS A 156 -6.38 -5.69 17.21
N SER A 157 -6.71 -4.61 17.92
CA SER A 157 -8.09 -4.33 18.35
C SER A 157 -9.04 -3.94 17.22
N HIS A 158 -8.50 -3.49 16.08
CA HIS A 158 -9.28 -3.07 14.90
C HIS A 158 -9.19 -4.05 13.72
N ASP A 159 -8.63 -5.25 13.95
CA ASP A 159 -8.47 -6.28 12.91
C ASP A 159 -7.65 -5.80 11.70
N ILE A 160 -6.56 -5.07 11.97
CA ILE A 160 -5.64 -4.53 10.98
C ILE A 160 -4.37 -5.37 11.00
N GLN A 161 -3.98 -5.90 9.85
CA GLN A 161 -2.73 -6.62 9.67
C GLN A 161 -1.56 -5.63 9.61
N LEU A 162 -0.57 -5.82 10.47
CA LEU A 162 0.70 -5.11 10.40
C LEU A 162 1.69 -5.92 9.57
N LEU A 163 2.08 -5.39 8.42
CA LEU A 163 3.15 -5.94 7.58
C LEU A 163 4.36 -5.04 7.75
N THR A 164 5.56 -5.60 7.92
CA THR A 164 6.79 -4.81 8.04
C THR A 164 7.61 -4.86 6.75
N HIS A 165 8.20 -3.72 6.37
CA HIS A 165 9.18 -3.67 5.29
C HIS A 165 10.45 -2.90 5.68
N ASN A 166 11.54 -3.29 5.02
CA ASN A 166 12.87 -2.69 5.16
C ASN A 166 13.51 -2.48 3.78
N ASP A 167 12.70 -2.14 2.78
CA ASP A 167 13.22 -1.80 1.47
C ASP A 167 13.84 -0.40 1.48
N ALA A 168 14.88 -0.23 0.65
CA ALA A 168 15.33 1.10 0.31
C ALA A 168 14.15 1.87 -0.30
N ARG A 169 13.93 3.10 0.16
CA ARG A 169 12.82 3.93 -0.32
C ARG A 169 12.93 4.05 -1.83
N ILE A 170 12.05 3.38 -2.58
CA ILE A 170 11.99 3.40 -4.06
C ILE A 170 11.91 4.83 -4.62
N ARG A 171 11.56 5.80 -3.77
CA ARG A 171 11.67 7.26 -4.02
C ARG A 171 13.08 7.73 -4.43
N THR A 172 14.15 6.95 -4.22
CA THR A 172 15.54 7.43 -4.38
C THR A 172 16.18 7.21 -5.74
N ASP A 173 15.51 6.57 -6.71
CA ASP A 173 16.04 6.64 -8.08
C ASP A 173 15.84 8.06 -8.59
N ASP A 174 16.93 8.83 -8.55
CA ASP A 174 17.02 10.21 -9.02
C ASP A 174 16.24 10.37 -10.33
N ASP A 175 15.17 11.16 -10.26
CA ASP A 175 14.28 11.45 -11.38
C ASP A 175 15.08 11.90 -12.61
N ALA A 176 16.20 12.60 -12.41
CA ALA A 176 17.07 13.02 -13.49
C ALA A 176 17.77 11.82 -14.15
N THR A 177 18.34 10.91 -13.36
CA THR A 177 18.96 9.67 -13.84
C THR A 177 17.96 8.78 -14.59
N LEU A 178 16.74 8.61 -14.07
CA LEU A 178 15.69 7.84 -14.75
C LEU A 178 15.24 8.50 -16.06
N LYS A 179 15.02 9.82 -16.05
CA LYS A 179 14.69 10.58 -17.28
C LYS A 179 15.79 10.43 -18.34
N GLN A 180 17.05 10.61 -17.95
CA GLN A 180 18.18 10.47 -18.87
C GLN A 180 18.27 9.07 -19.47
N THR A 181 18.07 8.04 -18.63
CA THR A 181 18.08 6.65 -19.08
C THR A 181 16.96 6.38 -20.08
N VAL A 182 15.71 6.76 -19.76
CA VAL A 182 14.57 6.56 -20.67
C VAL A 182 14.76 7.35 -21.97
N GLN A 183 15.18 8.63 -21.91
CA GLN A 183 15.49 9.42 -23.10
C GLN A 183 16.53 8.75 -24.00
N SER A 184 17.57 8.16 -23.41
CA SER A 184 18.62 7.47 -24.17
C SER A 184 18.12 6.21 -24.88
N ILE A 185 17.13 5.51 -24.29
CA ILE A 185 16.57 4.27 -24.82
C ILE A 185 15.46 4.54 -25.84
N THR A 186 14.50 5.39 -25.50
CA THR A 186 13.28 5.60 -26.28
C THR A 186 13.40 6.73 -27.30
N LYS A 187 14.46 7.57 -27.19
CA LYS A 187 14.64 8.82 -27.95
C LYS A 187 13.44 9.79 -27.83
N SER A 188 12.63 9.64 -26.78
CA SER A 188 11.46 10.49 -26.54
C SER A 188 11.85 11.77 -25.82
N ASP A 189 11.13 12.86 -26.10
CA ASP A 189 11.23 14.09 -25.30
C ASP A 189 10.46 13.91 -23.98
N LEU A 190 11.19 13.92 -22.87
CA LEU A 190 10.67 13.80 -21.51
C LEU A 190 10.74 15.13 -20.74
N THR A 191 10.89 16.27 -21.43
CA THR A 191 11.00 17.59 -20.78
C THR A 191 9.79 17.89 -19.89
N ASN A 192 8.60 17.40 -20.29
CA ASN A 192 7.35 17.55 -19.52
C ASN A 192 6.98 16.30 -18.71
N TYR A 193 7.86 15.30 -18.61
CA TYR A 193 7.60 14.10 -17.83
C TYR A 193 7.78 14.38 -16.34
N GLU A 194 6.79 13.99 -15.54
CA GLU A 194 6.84 14.03 -14.09
C GLU A 194 6.41 12.67 -13.55
N ARG A 195 7.18 12.09 -12.61
CA ARG A 195 6.80 10.85 -11.95
C ARG A 195 5.69 11.15 -10.96
N ILE A 196 4.45 10.91 -11.36
CA ILE A 196 3.27 11.17 -10.52
C ILE A 196 2.94 10.02 -9.54
N TRP A 197 3.39 8.81 -9.85
CA TRP A 197 3.29 7.64 -8.97
C TRP A 197 4.31 6.56 -9.36
N THR A 198 4.52 5.59 -8.49
CA THR A 198 5.20 4.32 -8.78
C THR A 198 4.39 3.19 -8.17
N ALA A 199 4.44 1.99 -8.73
CA ALA A 199 3.69 0.87 -8.20
C ALA A 199 4.52 -0.43 -8.27
N ARG A 200 4.29 -1.34 -7.32
CA ARG A 200 4.93 -2.67 -7.28
C ARG A 200 4.02 -3.71 -6.65
#